data_AF-A0AB74LM13-F1
#
_entry.id   AF-A0AB74LM13-F1
#
_cell.length_a   1.000
_cell.length_b   1.000
_cell.length_c   1.000
_cell.angle_alpha   90.00
_cell.angle_beta   90.00
_cell.angle_gamma   90.00
#
_symmetry.space_group_name_H-M   'P 1'
#
loop_
_entity.id
_entity.type
_entity.pdbx_description
1 polymer ?
#
loop_
_entity_poly.entity_id
_entity_poly.type
_entity_poly.pdbx_seq_one_letter_code
_entity_poly.pdbx_strand_id
1 'polypeptide(L)'
;MAPIRARPDVLIDALGAYLLAAAALRPVERMRIRAAGISATDPHARLPLPLARDEIRYLGTTFNDLLQRLQDALERERQFVSDAGHELRTPLAS
;
A
#
# COMPACT_ATOMS: atom_id res chain seq x y z
N MET A 1 -37.89 -29.76 -20.04
CA MET A 1 -36.45 -29.47 -19.95
C MET A 1 -36.10 -28.54 -21.11
N ALA A 2 -36.13 -27.22 -20.90
CA ALA A 2 -35.90 -26.25 -21.97
C ALA A 2 -34.41 -26.17 -22.31
N PRO A 3 -34.01 -26.21 -23.60
CA PRO A 3 -32.61 -26.19 -23.99
C PRO A 3 -31.97 -24.84 -23.61
N ILE A 4 -30.77 -24.89 -23.02
CA ILE A 4 -29.92 -23.73 -22.79
C ILE A 4 -29.50 -23.22 -24.16
N ARG A 5 -30.31 -22.35 -24.76
CA ARG A 5 -29.95 -21.67 -26.00
C ARG A 5 -28.90 -20.62 -25.63
N ALA A 6 -27.67 -20.81 -26.11
CA ALA A 6 -26.57 -19.89 -25.86
C ALA A 6 -26.98 -18.49 -26.31
N ARG A 7 -27.22 -17.61 -25.33
CA ARG A 7 -27.60 -16.21 -25.53
C ARG A 7 -26.31 -15.39 -25.66
N PRO A 8 -25.95 -14.92 -26.86
CA PRO A 8 -24.67 -14.24 -27.08
C PRO A 8 -24.54 -12.93 -26.29
N ASP A 9 -25.66 -12.31 -25.95
CA ASP A 9 -25.75 -11.16 -25.05
C ASP A 9 -25.13 -11.42 -23.67
N VAL A 10 -25.28 -12.64 -23.12
CA VAL A 10 -24.68 -13.00 -21.83
C VAL A 10 -23.15 -12.96 -21.89
N LEU A 11 -22.55 -13.35 -23.02
CA LEU A 11 -21.10 -13.31 -23.19
C LEU A 11 -20.60 -11.87 -23.31
N ILE A 12 -21.36 -11.01 -23.99
CA ILE A 12 -21.04 -9.59 -24.14
C ILE A 12 -21.13 -8.89 -22.78
N ASP A 13 -22.19 -9.14 -22.01
CA ASP A 13 -22.39 -8.58 -20.68
C ASP A 13 -21.28 -9.05 -19.72
N ALA A 14 -20.94 -10.34 -19.74
CA ALA A 14 -19.87 -10.89 -18.92
C ALA A 14 -18.50 -10.28 -19.26
N LEU A 15 -18.20 -10.12 -20.55
CA LEU A 15 -16.96 -9.48 -20.99
C LEU A 15 -16.91 -8.00 -20.58
N GLY A 16 -18.02 -7.27 -20.74
CA GLY A 16 -18.13 -5.89 -20.30
C GLY A 16 -17.92 -5.73 -18.79
N ALA A 17 -18.59 -6.56 -17.99
CA ALA A 17 -18.44 -6.58 -16.54
C ALA A 17 -16.99 -6.88 -16.11
N TYR A 18 -16.35 -7.86 -16.76
CA TYR A 18 -14.95 -8.21 -16.50
C TYR A 18 -14.00 -7.05 -16.80
N LEU A 19 -14.15 -6.40 -17.97
CA LEU A 19 -13.29 -5.28 -18.36
C LEU A 19 -13.47 -4.07 -17.43
N LEU A 20 -14.70 -3.78 -17.01
CA LEU A 20 -14.98 -2.72 -16.04
C LEU A 20 -14.35 -3.03 -14.67
N ALA A 21 -14.51 -4.26 -14.16
CA ALA A 21 -13.89 -4.68 -12.91
C ALA A 21 -12.36 -4.61 -12.98
N ALA A 22 -11.77 -5.11 -14.07
CA ALA A 22 -10.33 -5.05 -14.29
C ALA A 22 -9.82 -3.60 -14.34
N ALA A 23 -10.53 -2.70 -15.00
CA ALA A 23 -10.20 -1.27 -15.05
C ALA A 23 -10.30 -0.61 -13.68
N ALA A 24 -11.37 -0.90 -12.92
CA ALA A 24 -11.60 -0.38 -11.57
C ALA A 24 -10.53 -0.84 -10.57
N LEU A 25 -9.97 -2.05 -10.74
CA LEU A 25 -8.93 -2.59 -9.87
C LEU A 25 -7.50 -2.20 -10.27
N ARG A 26 -7.28 -1.53 -11.41
CA ARG A 26 -5.94 -1.06 -11.82
C ARG A 26 -5.21 -0.22 -10.77
N PRO A 27 -5.85 0.70 -10.02
CA PRO A 27 -5.17 1.45 -8.98
C PRO A 27 -4.69 0.57 -7.82
N VAL A 28 -5.45 -0.47 -7.47
CA VAL A 28 -5.07 -1.44 -6.44
C VAL A 28 -3.79 -2.17 -6.85
N GLU A 29 -3.69 -2.58 -8.10
CA GLU A 29 -2.49 -3.24 -8.62
C GLU A 29 -1.26 -2.31 -8.59
N ARG A 30 -1.44 -1.02 -8.90
CA ARG A 30 -0.36 -0.03 -8.79
C ARG A 30 0.11 0.14 -7.34
N MET A 31 -0.83 0.18 -6.39
CA MET A 31 -0.50 0.22 -4.96
C MET A 31 0.23 -1.05 -4.52
N ARG A 32 -0.23 -2.24 -4.95
CA ARG A 32 0.43 -3.53 -4.66
C ARG A 32 1.88 -3.55 -5.15
N ILE A 33 2.13 -3.14 -6.39
CA ILE A 33 3.47 -3.09 -6.98
C ILE A 33 4.36 -2.11 -6.21
N ARG A 34 3.86 -0.90 -5.88
CA ARG A 34 4.62 0.08 -5.10
C ARG A 34 4.94 -0.47 -3.70
N ALA A 35 3.94 -1.04 -3.02
CA ALA A 35 4.10 -1.62 -1.68
C ALA A 35 5.16 -2.72 -1.65
N ALA A 36 5.18 -3.59 -2.66
CA ALA A 36 6.18 -4.67 -2.77
C ALA A 36 7.62 -4.15 -2.92
N GLY A 37 7.80 -2.90 -3.38
CA GLY A 37 9.10 -2.25 -3.49
C GLY A 37 9.48 -1.38 -2.29
N ILE A 38 8.60 -1.21 -1.30
CA ILE A 38 8.92 -0.43 -0.10
C ILE A 38 9.87 -1.24 0.78
N SER A 39 10.97 -0.62 1.18
CA SER A 39 12.00 -1.23 2.03
C SER A 39 12.52 -0.22 3.04
N ALA A 40 13.31 -0.69 4.01
CA ALA A 40 13.91 0.16 5.03
C ALA A 40 14.89 1.22 4.48
N THR A 41 15.32 1.10 3.22
CA THR A 41 16.21 2.06 2.55
C THR A 41 15.47 3.19 1.84
N ASP A 42 14.15 3.12 1.66
CA ASP A 42 13.30 4.23 1.18
C ASP A 42 12.16 4.52 2.19
N PRO A 43 12.47 5.06 3.38
CA PRO A 43 11.50 5.25 4.46
C PRO A 43 10.37 6.24 4.11
N HIS A 44 10.61 7.13 3.16
CA HIS A 44 9.60 8.10 2.71
C HIS A 44 8.75 7.58 1.55
N ALA A 45 8.91 6.31 1.14
CA ALA A 45 8.06 5.72 0.12
C ALA A 45 6.59 5.75 0.54
N ARG A 46 5.73 6.21 -0.37
CA ARG A 46 4.28 6.22 -0.22
C ARG A 46 3.60 5.50 -1.38
N LEU A 47 2.39 5.01 -1.14
CA LEU A 47 1.52 4.43 -2.16
C LEU A 47 0.90 5.54 -3.03
N PRO A 48 0.82 5.33 -4.36
CA PRO A 48 0.15 6.27 -5.26
C PRO A 48 -1.35 6.26 -4.99
N LEU A 49 -1.95 7.45 -4.85
CA LEU A 49 -3.39 7.60 -4.69
C LEU A 49 -4.06 7.85 -6.04
N PRO A 50 -5.13 7.10 -6.40
CA PRO A 50 -5.88 7.36 -7.63
C PRO A 50 -6.54 8.73 -7.58
N LEU A 51 -6.76 9.37 -8.73
CA LEU A 51 -7.42 10.68 -8.80
C LEU A 51 -8.86 10.63 -8.27
N ALA A 52 -9.58 9.54 -8.54
CA ALA A 52 -10.92 9.29 -8.04
C ALA A 52 -10.98 9.41 -6.50
N ARG A 53 -12.08 9.97 -5.99
CA ARG A 53 -12.31 10.18 -4.55
C ARG A 53 -13.29 9.13 -4.03
N ASP A 54 -12.84 7.90 -4.03
CA ASP A 54 -13.61 6.70 -3.69
C ASP A 54 -12.91 5.89 -2.58
N GLU A 55 -13.49 4.73 -2.27
CA GLU A 55 -13.01 3.78 -1.26
C GLU A 55 -11.56 3.36 -1.52
N ILE A 56 -11.13 3.26 -2.78
CA ILE A 56 -9.76 2.87 -3.13
C ILE A 56 -8.78 3.98 -2.74
N ARG A 57 -9.11 5.25 -2.97
CA ARG A 57 -8.31 6.37 -2.47
C ARG A 57 -8.27 6.40 -0.95
N TYR A 58 -9.41 6.21 -0.28
CA TYR A 58 -9.47 6.24 1.18
C TYR A 58 -8.60 5.13 1.79
N LEU A 59 -8.66 3.92 1.23
CA LEU A 59 -7.79 2.82 1.64
C LEU A 59 -6.31 3.15 1.45
N GLY A 60 -5.92 3.68 0.28
CA GLY A 60 -4.55 4.09 0.01
C GLY A 60 -4.05 5.16 0.98
N THR A 61 -4.93 6.09 1.38
CA THR A 61 -4.62 7.14 2.36
C THR A 61 -4.34 6.51 3.74
N THR A 62 -5.22 5.63 4.21
CA THR A 62 -5.05 4.91 5.47
C THR A 62 -3.75 4.09 5.50
N PHE A 63 -3.39 3.45 4.38
CA PHE A 63 -2.12 2.73 4.27
C PHE A 63 -0.91 3.67 4.35
N ASN A 64 -0.97 4.85 3.72
CA ASN A 64 0.10 5.85 3.81
C ASN A 64 0.27 6.37 5.25
N ASP A 65 -0.82 6.55 5.99
CA ASP A 65 -0.76 6.93 7.41
C ASP A 65 -0.12 5.82 8.26
N LEU A 66 -0.40 4.55 7.96
CA LEU A 66 0.26 3.42 8.62
C LEU A 66 1.76 3.39 8.32
N LEU A 67 2.16 3.64 7.07
CA LEU A 67 3.58 3.73 6.68
C LEU A 67 4.28 4.88 7.42
N GLN A 68 3.63 6.03 7.57
CA GLN A 68 4.16 7.15 8.36
C GLN A 68 4.40 6.73 9.82
N ARG A 69 3.42 6.08 10.46
CA ARG A 69 3.55 5.64 11.86
C ARG A 69 4.68 4.63 12.05
N LEU A 70 4.89 3.74 11.08
CA LEU A 70 6.00 2.78 11.09
C LEU A 70 7.35 3.52 10.97
N GLN A 71 7.44 4.50 10.07
CA GLN A 71 8.62 5.33 9.94
C GLN A 71 8.96 6.05 11.26
N ASP A 72 7.97 6.72 11.87
CA ASP A 72 8.17 7.46 13.11
C ASP A 72 8.64 6.52 14.25
N ALA A 73 8.18 5.26 14.27
CA ALA A 73 8.61 4.27 15.26
C ALA A 73 10.06 3.83 15.05
N LEU A 74 10.47 3.58 13.81
CA LEU A 74 11.84 3.21 13.46
C LEU A 74 12.84 4.34 13.72
N GLU A 75 12.45 5.59 13.49
CA GLU A 75 13.27 6.76 13.81
C GLU A 75 13.51 6.88 15.31
N ARG A 76 12.47 6.67 16.14
CA ARG A 76 12.62 6.64 17.61
C ARG A 76 13.54 5.52 18.09
N GLU A 77 13.43 4.33 17.50
CA GLU A 77 14.29 3.20 17.85
C GLU A 77 15.77 3.49 17.51
N ARG A 78 16.04 4.05 16.33
CA ARG A 78 17.39 4.45 15.91
C ARG A 78 17.98 5.51 16.84
N GLN A 79 17.18 6.49 17.24
CA GLN A 79 17.61 7.53 18.16
C GLN A 79 17.97 6.94 19.53
N PHE A 80 17.14 6.04 20.07
CA PHE A 80 17.42 5.38 21.35
C PHE A 80 18.72 4.56 21.32
N VAL A 81 18.95 3.78 20.25
CA VAL A 81 20.19 3.01 20.08
C VAL A 81 21.40 3.92 19.94
N SER A 82 21.25 5.04 19.22
CA SER A 82 22.29 6.05 19.09
C SER A 82 22.64 6.65 20.46
N ASP A 83 21.64 7.08 21.23
CA ASP A 83 21.83 7.75 22.52
C ASP A 83 22.45 6.80 23.56
N ALA A 84 22.02 5.53 23.62
CA ALA A 84 22.62 4.51 24.49
C ALA A 84 24.09 4.21 24.12
N GLY A 85 24.43 4.25 22.83
CA GLY A 85 25.81 4.11 22.36
C GLY A 85 26.72 5.28 22.76
N HIS A 86 26.16 6.48 22.94
CA HIS A 86 26.90 7.65 23.44
C HIS A 86 27.08 7.60 24.96
N GLU A 87 26.07 7.17 25.74
CA GLU A 87 26.20 7.05 27.19
C GLU A 87 27.20 5.97 27.64
N LEU A 88 27.34 4.86 26.89
CA LEU A 88 28.33 3.82 27.22
C LEU A 88 29.80 4.23 26.98
N ARG A 89 30.07 5.35 26.28
CA ARG A 89 31.43 5.89 26.10
C ARG A 89 31.81 6.96 27.13
N THR A 90 30.84 7.45 27.91
CA THR A 90 31.04 8.45 28.97
C THR A 90 30.19 8.03 30.17
N PRO A 91 30.68 7.09 31.01
CA PRO A 91 31.55 7.52 32.11
C PRO A 91 32.61 6.47 32.53
N LEU A 92 33.88 6.74 32.25
CA LEU A 92 35.02 6.18 33.02
C LEU A 92 35.93 7.29 33.58
N ALA A 93 35.41 8.52 33.66
CA ALA A 93 36.13 9.68 34.22
C ALA A 93 35.20 10.46 35.17
N SER A 94 34.84 9.85 36.29
CA SER A 94 34.46 10.52 37.54
C SER A 94 34.71 9.57 38.70
#